data_AF-A0A0J6H8Y7-F1
#
_entry.id   AF-A0A0J6H8Y7-F1
#
_cell.length_a   1.000
_cell.length_b   1.000
_cell.length_c   1.000
_cell.angle_alpha   90.00
_cell.angle_beta   90.00
_cell.angle_gamma   90.00
#
_symmetry.space_group_name_H-M   'P 1'
#
loop_
_entity.id
_entity.type
_entity.pdbx_description
1 polymer ?
#
loop_
_entity_poly.entity_id
_entity_poly.type
_entity_poly.pdbx_seq_one_letter_code
_entity_poly.pdbx_strand_id
1 'polypeptide(L)' 'MPRMTLDLSDEIDQALNDISRRRGITKAEAMRKAFALLVIADKEDRKPGFSLGIVRERDDHTLEAMGRVVGL' A
#
# COMPACT_ATOMS: atom_id res chain seq x y z
N MET A 1 -7.03 -19.98 10.40
CA MET A 1 -6.71 -18.54 10.25
C MET A 1 -8.02 -17.76 10.38
N PRO A 2 -8.02 -16.56 11.00
CA PRO A 2 -9.21 -15.71 11.02
C PRO A 2 -9.68 -15.41 9.59
N ARG A 3 -11.00 -15.43 9.36
CA ARG A 3 -11.62 -15.17 8.06
C ARG A 3 -12.42 -13.88 8.15
N MET A 4 -12.28 -13.04 7.14
CA MET A 4 -13.00 -11.78 6.98
C MET A 4 -13.67 -11.79 5.61
N THR A 5 -14.92 -11.36 5.56
CA THR A 5 -15.63 -11.05 4.32
C THR A 5 -15.77 -9.54 4.24
N LEU A 6 -15.54 -8.98 3.06
CA LEU A 6 -15.60 -7.54 2.81
C LEU A 6 -16.45 -7.33 1.57
N ASP A 7 -17.38 -6.38 1.63
CA ASP A 7 -18.04 -5.86 0.46
C ASP A 7 -17.16 -4.76 -0.13
N LEU A 8 -16.91 -4.84 -1.44
CA LEU A 8 -16.07 -3.91 -2.18
C LEU A 8 -16.93 -3.16 -3.17
N SER A 9 -16.61 -1.89 -3.43
CA SER A 9 -17.13 -1.23 -4.62
C SER A 9 -16.57 -1.90 -5.87
N ASP A 10 -17.31 -1.82 -6.97
CA ASP A 10 -16.88 -2.38 -8.27
C ASP A 10 -15.51 -1.83 -8.70
N GLU A 11 -15.24 -0.55 -8.42
CA GLU A 11 -13.97 0.11 -8.71
C GLU A 11 -12.80 -0.54 -7.98
N ILE A 12 -12.96 -0.82 -6.67
CA ILE A 12 -11.92 -1.47 -5.87
C ILE A 12 -11.72 -2.92 -6.30
N ASP A 13 -12.81 -3.65 -6.58
CA ASP A 13 -12.71 -5.03 -7.05
C ASP A 13 -11.97 -5.13 -8.38
N GLN A 14 -12.26 -4.20 -9.31
CA GLN A 14 -11.59 -4.10 -10.59
C GLN A 14 -10.10 -3.75 -10.44
N ALA A 15 -9.77 -2.79 -9.57
CA ALA A 15 -8.38 -2.45 -9.28
C ALA A 15 -7.59 -3.65 -8.72
N LEU A 16 -8.20 -4.43 -7.82
CA LEU A 16 -7.59 -5.65 -7.28
C LEU A 16 -7.41 -6.72 -8.37
N ASN A 17 -8.41 -6.91 -9.24
CA ASN A 17 -8.29 -7.80 -10.40
C ASN A 17 -7.08 -7.44 -11.27
N ASP A 18 -6.90 -6.16 -11.57
CA ASP A 18 -5.82 -5.69 -12.45
C ASP A 18 -4.44 -5.78 -11.78
N ILE A 19 -4.36 -5.53 -10.47
CA ILE A 19 -3.14 -5.77 -9.69
C ILE A 19 -2.78 -7.26 -9.68
N SER A 20 -3.77 -8.11 -9.40
CA SER A 20 -3.62 -9.57 -9.39
C SER A 20 -3.11 -10.10 -10.72
N ARG A 21 -3.70 -9.66 -11.84
CA ARG A 21 -3.25 -10.04 -13.20
C ARG A 21 -1.83 -9.55 -13.48
N ARG A 22 -1.54 -8.26 -13.25
CA ARG A 22 -0.22 -7.67 -13.55
C ARG A 22 0.91 -8.31 -12.75
N ARG A 23 0.64 -8.72 -11.50
CA ARG A 23 1.66 -9.27 -10.59
C ARG A 23 1.64 -10.79 -10.48
N GLY A 24 0.70 -11.48 -11.12
CA GLY A 24 0.56 -12.93 -11.03
C GLY A 24 0.23 -13.44 -9.62
N ILE A 25 -0.58 -12.68 -8.86
CA ILE A 25 -0.97 -13.01 -7.48
C ILE A 25 -2.48 -13.05 -7.32
N THR A 26 -2.97 -13.78 -6.31
CA THR A 26 -4.41 -13.80 -5.98
C THR A 26 -4.88 -12.47 -5.38
N LYS A 27 -6.19 -12.18 -5.46
CA LYS A 27 -6.78 -11.00 -4.78
C LYS A 27 -6.51 -11.03 -3.27
N ALA A 28 -6.59 -12.22 -2.66
CA ALA A 28 -6.30 -12.39 -1.25
C ALA A 28 -4.85 -12.01 -0.90
N GLU A 29 -3.88 -12.32 -1.75
CA GLU A 29 -2.49 -11.88 -1.57
C GLU A 29 -2.33 -10.38 -1.75
N ALA A 30 -2.98 -9.79 -2.75
CA ALA A 30 -2.99 -8.35 -2.95
C ALA A 30 -3.56 -7.62 -1.71
N MET A 31 -4.69 -8.10 -1.19
CA MET A 31 -5.31 -7.57 0.03
C MET A 31 -4.41 -7.74 1.26
N ARG A 32 -3.76 -8.90 1.44
CA ARG A 32 -2.78 -9.09 2.52
C ARG A 32 -1.66 -8.06 2.48
N LYS A 33 -1.12 -7.76 1.29
CA LYS A 33 -0.08 -6.74 1.11
C LYS A 33 -0.59 -5.34 1.39
N ALA A 34 -1.81 -5.01 0.95
CA ALA A 34 -2.45 -3.73 1.25
C ALA A 34 -2.63 -3.51 2.75
N PHE A 35 -3.15 -4.52 3.48
CA PHE A 35 -3.26 -4.47 4.93
C PHE A 35 -1.91 -4.33 5.64
N ALA A 36 -0.88 -5.05 5.18
CA ALA A 36 0.47 -4.91 5.74
C ALA A 36 1.01 -3.48 5.58
N LEU A 37 0.78 -2.86 4.42
CA LEU A 37 1.16 -1.46 4.18
C LEU A 37 0.39 -0.51 5.09
N LEU A 38 -0.93 -0.71 5.26
CA LEU A 38 -1.76 0.10 6.15
C LEU A 38 -1.24 0.07 7.60
N VAL A 39 -0.89 -1.12 8.11
CA VAL A 39 -0.34 -1.28 9.46
C VAL A 39 0.98 -0.53 9.62
N ILE A 40 1.85 -0.57 8.61
CA ILE A 40 3.11 0.19 8.62
C ILE A 40 2.83 1.69 8.58
N ALA A 41 1.95 2.15 7.70
CA ALA A 41 1.59 3.56 7.58
C ALA A 41 1.03 4.12 8.88
N ASP A 42 0.05 3.44 9.50
CA ASP A 42 -0.53 3.84 10.79
C ASP A 42 0.51 3.87 11.92
N LYS A 43 1.44 2.90 11.92
CA LYS A 43 2.52 2.84 12.92
C LYS A 43 3.51 4.01 12.76
N GLU A 44 3.89 4.34 11.54
CA GLU A 44 4.88 5.39 11.28
C GLU A 44 4.28 6.80 11.40
N ASP A 45 3.03 7.02 10.98
CA ASP A 45 2.33 8.32 11.09
C ASP A 45 2.14 8.78 12.55
N ARG A 46 2.02 7.83 13.49
CA ARG A 46 1.90 8.11 14.92
C ARG A 46 3.21 8.56 15.59
N LYS A 47 4.36 8.43 14.92
CA LYS A 47 5.66 8.83 15.50
C LYS A 47 5.91 10.33 15.26
N PRO A 48 6.29 11.10 16.30
CA PRO A 48 6.64 12.50 16.13
C PRO A 48 7.78 12.70 15.13
N GLY A 49 7.57 13.56 14.13
CA GLY A 49 8.59 13.89 13.12
C GLY A 49 8.70 12.89 11.97
N PHE A 50 7.87 11.86 11.91
CA PHE A 50 7.80 10.92 10.78
C PHE A 50 6.64 11.27 9.85
N SER A 51 6.77 10.89 8.58
CA SER A 51 5.71 10.99 7.58
C SER A 51 5.88 9.89 6.56
N LEU A 52 4.79 9.40 5.98
CA LEU A 52 4.87 8.51 4.83
C LEU A 52 5.11 9.33 3.56
N GLY A 53 6.12 8.96 2.78
CA GLY A 53 6.48 9.64 1.55
C GLY A 53 6.73 8.68 0.40
N ILE A 54 6.62 9.20 -0.81
CA ILE A 54 7.05 8.55 -2.03
C ILE A 54 8.48 9.04 -2.30
N VAL A 55 9.41 8.10 -2.42
CA VAL A 55 10.81 8.39 -2.72
C VAL A 55 11.15 7.92 -4.14
N ARG A 56 12.04 8.66 -4.80
CA ARG A 56 12.74 8.21 -6.01
C ARG A 56 14.17 7.90 -5.65
N GLU A 57 14.62 6.71 -6.00
CA GLU A 57 16.05 6.38 -5.96
C GLU A 57 16.72 6.93 -7.22
N ARG A 58 17.83 7.64 -7.04
CA ARG A 58 18.66 8.18 -8.12
C ARG A 58 19.76 7.19 -8.51
N ASP A 59 20.46 7.48 -9.61
CA ASP A 59 21.55 6.65 -10.13
C ASP A 59 22.72 6.50 -9.13
N ASP A 60 22.87 7.46 -8.20
CA ASP A 60 23.86 7.45 -7.11
C ASP A 60 23.35 6.78 -5.82
N HIS A 61 22.20 6.07 -5.88
CA HIS A 61 21.50 5.45 -4.76
C HIS A 61 21.01 6.41 -3.67
N THR A 62 21.07 7.73 -3.90
CA THR A 62 20.42 8.68 -2.99
C THR A 62 18.91 8.65 -3.14
N LEU A 63 18.21 8.81 -2.02
CA LEU A 63 16.75 8.87 -2.01
C LEU A 63 16.29 10.33 -2.02
N GLU A 64 15.52 10.68 -3.04
CA GLU A 64 14.86 11.97 -3.16
C GLU A 64 13.39 11.85 -2.76
N ALA A 65 12.94 12.68 -1.83
CA ALA A 65 11.53 12.77 -1.46
C ALA A 65 10.74 13.45 -2.59
N MET A 66 9.86 12.71 -3.25
CA MET A 66 9.04 13.20 -4.37
C MET A 66 7.68 13.73 -3.91
N GLY A 67 7.19 13.26 -2.77
CA GLY A 67 5.91 13.68 -2.23
C GLY A 67 5.61 13.04 -0.89
N ARG A 68 4.68 13.66 -0.16
CA ARG A 68 4.16 13.15 1.11
C ARG A 68 2.76 12.59 0.90
N VAL A 69 2.50 11.42 1.46
CA VAL A 69 1.16 10.83 1.49
C VAL A 69 0.41 11.39 2.69
N VAL A 70 -0.84 11.81 2.49
CA VAL A 70 -1.72 12.35 3.54
C VAL A 70 -3.08 11.68 3.45
N GLY A 71 -3.67 11.34 4.60
CA GLY A 71 -5.03 10.79 4.69
C GLY A 71 -5.18 9.34 4.22
N LEU A 72 -4.27 8.46 4.62
CA LEU A 72 -4.40 7.01 4.41
C LEU A 72 -5.49 6.38 5.31
#